data_AF-A0A970BG57-F1
#
_entry.id   AF-A0A970BG57-F1
#
_cell.length_a   1.000
_cell.length_b   1.000
_cell.length_c   1.000
_cell.angle_alpha   90.00
_cell.angle_beta   90.00
_cell.angle_gamma   90.00
#
_symmetry.space_group_name_H-M   'P 1'
#
loop_
_entity.id
_entity.type
_entity.pdbx_description
1 polymer ?
#
loop_
_entity_poly.entity_id
_entity_poly.type
_entity_poly.pdbx_seq_one_letter_code
_entity_poly.pdbx_strand_id
1 'polypeptide(L)'
;MALRELKNELNQMDKTEIIKLILEIYKKIPDAKNYLDIFSTGDIDKQIEKYKSEIEKYIYPKGSSLDMHEAEARKIIRTVRKMNITELNIELELHYVSCCLVVVEDFGYFDANYYTSMEKMFDNAISGIDKIGVKEKYLDRIKTLSHKATEYGIELEY
;
A
#
# COMPACT_ATOMS: atom_id res chain seq x y z
N MET A 1 -15.86 21.39 -11.74
CA MET A 1 -15.67 22.84 -12.00
C MET A 1 -14.31 23.29 -11.49
N ALA A 2 -13.97 23.06 -10.21
CA ALA A 2 -12.67 23.42 -9.62
C ALA A 2 -11.41 22.96 -10.39
N LEU A 3 -11.34 21.71 -10.87
CA LEU A 3 -10.14 21.23 -11.60
C LEU A 3 -9.89 22.01 -12.91
N ARG A 4 -10.96 22.43 -13.59
CA ARG A 4 -10.87 23.21 -14.84
C ARG A 4 -10.36 24.62 -14.55
N GLU A 5 -10.86 25.24 -13.47
CA GLU A 5 -10.43 26.57 -13.02
C GLU A 5 -8.96 26.55 -12.58
N LEU A 6 -8.57 25.58 -11.76
CA LEU A 6 -7.16 25.39 -11.37
C LEU A 6 -6.24 25.25 -12.60
N LYS A 7 -6.64 24.46 -13.60
CA LYS A 7 -5.86 24.33 -14.84
C LYS A 7 -5.70 25.67 -15.56
N ASN A 8 -6.76 26.49 -15.59
CA ASN A 8 -6.71 27.80 -16.23
C ASN A 8 -5.76 28.76 -15.48
N GLU A 9 -5.80 28.76 -14.15
CA GLU A 9 -4.86 29.56 -13.33
C GLU A 9 -3.42 29.12 -13.54
N LEU A 10 -3.14 27.81 -13.46
CA LEU A 10 -1.80 27.26 -13.66
C LEU A 10 -1.20 27.59 -15.04
N ASN A 11 -2.04 27.69 -16.08
CA ASN A 11 -1.59 28.08 -17.43
C ASN A 11 -1.19 29.56 -17.56
N GLN A 12 -1.65 30.42 -16.64
CA GLN A 12 -1.30 31.84 -16.61
C GLN A 12 -0.06 32.12 -15.74
N MET A 13 0.32 31.18 -14.87
CA MET A 13 1.47 31.29 -14.00
C MET A 13 2.78 31.06 -14.76
N ASP A 14 3.83 31.75 -14.35
CA ASP A 14 5.18 31.46 -14.83
C ASP A 14 5.78 30.23 -14.13
N LYS A 15 6.92 29.75 -14.66
CA LYS A 15 7.61 28.57 -14.12
C LYS A 15 7.99 28.75 -12.64
N THR A 16 8.40 29.95 -12.24
CA THR A 16 8.84 30.26 -10.87
C THR A 16 7.67 30.20 -9.91
N GLU A 17 6.52 30.73 -10.30
CA GLU A 17 5.27 30.69 -9.53
C GLU A 17 4.78 29.26 -9.35
N ILE A 18 4.80 28.45 -10.41
CA ILE A 18 4.44 27.02 -10.33
C ILE A 18 5.38 26.28 -9.39
N ILE A 19 6.70 26.52 -9.49
CA ILE A 19 7.68 25.90 -8.57
C ILE A 19 7.36 26.27 -7.11
N LYS A 20 7.06 27.55 -6.83
CA LYS A 20 6.69 27.98 -5.47
C LYS A 20 5.44 27.26 -4.97
N LEU A 21 4.39 27.18 -5.79
CA LEU A 21 3.16 26.48 -5.43
C LEU A 21 3.40 25.00 -5.11
N ILE A 22 4.18 24.29 -5.94
CA ILE A 22 4.52 22.88 -5.70
C ILE A 22 5.33 22.72 -4.41
N LEU A 23 6.29 23.61 -4.15
CA LEU A 23 7.07 23.59 -2.90
C LEU A 23 6.21 23.90 -1.66
N GLU A 24 5.19 24.74 -1.79
CA GLU A 24 4.23 24.97 -0.72
C GLU A 24 3.35 23.75 -0.47
N ILE A 25 2.85 23.10 -1.52
CA ILE A 25 2.09 21.85 -1.43
C ILE A 25 2.93 20.78 -0.73
N TYR A 26 4.20 20.63 -1.12
CA TYR A 26 5.14 19.71 -0.50
C TYR A 26 5.28 19.92 1.02
N LYS A 27 5.35 21.19 1.45
CA LYS A 27 5.54 21.55 2.86
C LYS A 27 4.26 21.43 3.68
N LYS A 28 3.10 21.72 3.09
CA LYS A 28 1.82 21.86 3.81
C LYS A 28 0.96 20.59 3.77
N ILE A 29 1.11 19.73 2.76
CA ILE A 29 0.24 18.57 2.52
C ILE A 29 1.04 17.26 2.65
N PRO A 30 0.92 16.53 3.78
CA PRO A 30 1.67 15.29 4.00
C PRO A 30 1.49 14.22 2.93
N ASP A 31 0.26 14.05 2.42
CA ASP A 31 -0.02 13.06 1.38
C ASP A 31 0.67 13.40 0.05
N ALA A 32 0.69 14.69 -0.31
CA ALA A 32 1.39 15.16 -1.51
C ALA A 32 2.91 15.05 -1.36
N LYS A 33 3.43 15.27 -0.15
CA LYS A 33 4.86 15.12 0.15
C LYS A 33 5.38 13.74 -0.24
N ASN A 34 4.70 12.66 0.16
CA ASN A 34 5.17 11.29 -0.13
C ASN A 34 5.20 11.01 -1.63
N TYR A 35 4.19 11.43 -2.38
CA TYR A 35 4.18 11.30 -3.84
C TYR A 35 5.32 12.10 -4.49
N LEU A 36 5.52 13.35 -4.05
CA LEU A 36 6.57 14.22 -4.58
C LEU A 36 7.98 13.74 -4.21
N ASP A 37 8.16 13.11 -3.05
CA ASP A 37 9.43 12.46 -2.67
C ASP A 37 9.77 11.35 -3.69
N ILE A 38 8.83 10.47 -4.03
CA ILE A 38 9.05 9.43 -5.05
C ILE A 38 9.30 10.06 -6.42
N PHE A 39 8.48 11.03 -6.82
CA PHE A 39 8.61 11.69 -8.12
C PHE A 39 9.97 12.36 -8.31
N SER A 40 10.54 12.97 -7.26
CA SER A 40 11.79 13.74 -7.33
C SER A 40 13.04 12.88 -7.12
N THR A 41 12.97 11.84 -6.30
CA THR A 41 14.14 11.01 -5.95
C THR A 41 14.18 9.67 -6.66
N GLY A 42 13.03 9.17 -7.11
CA GLY A 42 12.87 7.78 -7.59
C GLY A 42 13.00 6.72 -6.49
N ASP A 43 13.20 7.11 -5.23
CA ASP A 43 13.42 6.20 -4.10
C ASP A 43 12.08 5.63 -3.61
N ILE A 44 11.61 4.62 -4.33
CA ILE A 44 10.40 3.88 -4.00
C ILE A 44 10.60 3.00 -2.76
N ASP A 45 11.81 2.45 -2.58
CA ASP A 45 12.16 1.52 -1.50
C ASP A 45 11.98 2.15 -0.13
N LYS A 46 12.44 3.39 0.05
CA LYS A 46 12.25 4.12 1.31
C LYS A 46 10.77 4.32 1.66
N GLN A 47 9.91 4.54 0.66
CA GLN A 47 8.47 4.69 0.90
C GLN A 47 7.81 3.35 1.16
N ILE A 48 8.23 2.29 0.47
CA ILE A 48 7.79 0.92 0.75
C ILE A 48 8.04 0.60 2.22
N GLU A 49 9.27 0.75 2.71
CA GLU A 49 9.63 0.40 4.09
C GLU A 49 8.91 1.27 5.13
N LYS A 50 8.73 2.57 4.85
CA LYS A 50 7.93 3.45 5.69
C LYS A 50 6.49 2.92 5.84
N TYR A 51 5.82 2.64 4.73
CA TYR A 51 4.42 2.22 4.75
C TYR A 51 4.25 0.80 5.30
N LYS A 52 5.18 -0.13 5.03
CA LYS A 52 5.22 -1.45 5.68
C LYS A 52 5.24 -1.32 7.19
N SER A 53 6.14 -0.51 7.74
CA SER A 53 6.21 -0.28 9.19
C SER A 53 4.92 0.32 9.77
N GLU A 54 4.23 1.20 9.05
CA GLU A 54 2.93 1.71 9.46
C GLU A 54 1.85 0.63 9.43
N ILE A 55 1.79 -0.19 8.39
CA ILE A 55 0.88 -1.33 8.25
C ILE A 55 1.07 -2.34 9.38
N GLU A 56 2.31 -2.75 9.64
CA GLU A 56 2.65 -3.69 10.73
C GLU A 56 2.14 -3.20 12.09
N LYS A 57 2.30 -1.90 12.39
CA LYS A 57 1.85 -1.31 13.66
C LYS A 57 0.35 -1.42 13.88
N TYR A 58 -0.44 -1.44 12.82
CA TYR A 58 -1.89 -1.54 12.88
C TYR A 58 -2.39 -2.98 12.82
N ILE A 59 -1.68 -3.87 12.12
CA ILE A 59 -2.06 -5.28 12.02
C ILE A 59 -1.65 -6.04 13.27
N TYR A 60 -0.43 -5.86 13.76
CA TYR A 60 0.02 -6.60 14.92
C TYR A 60 -0.54 -6.03 16.21
N PRO A 61 -1.17 -6.86 17.05
CA PRO A 61 -1.62 -6.43 18.36
C PRO A 61 -0.43 -5.96 19.21
N LYS A 62 -0.57 -4.80 19.84
CA LYS A 62 0.44 -4.23 20.75
C LYS A 62 -0.17 -3.92 22.10
N GLY A 63 0.60 -4.20 23.16
CA GLY A 63 0.16 -3.94 24.53
C GLY A 63 -0.78 -5.02 25.06
N SER A 64 -1.41 -4.74 26.20
CA SER A 64 -2.20 -5.71 26.96
C SER A 64 -3.58 -6.02 26.39
N SER A 65 -4.14 -5.14 25.54
CA SER A 65 -5.50 -5.31 25.01
C SER A 65 -5.58 -6.20 23.77
N LEU A 66 -4.44 -6.56 23.16
CA LEU A 66 -4.35 -7.30 21.91
C LEU A 66 -5.23 -6.72 20.76
N ASP A 67 -5.47 -5.41 20.79
CA ASP A 67 -6.32 -4.77 19.80
C ASP A 67 -5.61 -4.71 18.44
N MET A 68 -6.33 -5.11 17.40
CA MET A 68 -5.90 -4.99 16.01
C MET A 68 -6.70 -3.89 15.31
N HIS A 69 -6.01 -3.12 14.48
CA HIS A 69 -6.55 -1.98 13.75
C HIS A 69 -6.41 -2.18 12.24
N GLU A 70 -6.76 -3.38 11.79
CA GLU A 70 -6.66 -3.82 10.39
C GLU A 70 -7.35 -2.85 9.41
N ALA A 71 -8.46 -2.23 9.83
CA ALA A 71 -9.16 -1.22 9.04
C ALA A 71 -8.31 0.04 8.75
N GLU A 72 -7.45 0.45 9.69
CA GLU A 72 -6.51 1.57 9.49
C GLU A 72 -5.35 1.15 8.58
N ALA A 73 -4.84 -0.08 8.69
CA ALA A 73 -3.87 -0.61 7.73
C ALA A 73 -4.42 -0.59 6.30
N ARG A 74 -5.65 -1.07 6.09
CA ARG A 74 -6.32 -0.99 4.77
C ARG A 74 -6.55 0.43 4.28
N LYS A 75 -6.75 1.39 5.19
CA LYS A 75 -6.92 2.80 4.84
C LYS A 75 -5.63 3.40 4.30
N ILE A 76 -4.47 3.05 4.88
CA ILE A 76 -3.15 3.43 4.34
C ILE A 76 -3.00 2.92 2.91
N ILE A 77 -3.22 1.62 2.68
CA ILE A 77 -3.11 1.01 1.35
C ILE A 77 -4.04 1.71 0.34
N ARG A 78 -5.29 2.01 0.72
CA ARG A 78 -6.22 2.76 -0.14
C ARG A 78 -5.75 4.17 -0.45
N THR A 79 -5.07 4.85 0.47
CA THR A 79 -4.49 6.18 0.22
C THR A 79 -3.29 6.06 -0.72
N VAL A 80 -2.40 5.10 -0.50
CA VAL A 80 -1.23 4.87 -1.36
C VAL A 80 -1.65 4.50 -2.79
N ARG A 81 -2.71 3.69 -2.97
CA ARG A 81 -3.26 3.37 -4.29
C ARG A 81 -3.60 4.60 -5.14
N LYS A 82 -3.98 5.72 -4.52
CA LYS A 82 -4.30 6.97 -5.23
C LYS A 82 -3.08 7.62 -5.88
N MET A 83 -1.87 7.26 -5.45
CA MET A 83 -0.62 7.71 -6.07
C MET A 83 -0.40 7.07 -7.46
N ASN A 84 -1.13 6.00 -7.78
CA ASN A 84 -1.04 5.28 -9.05
C ASN A 84 0.37 4.73 -9.38
N ILE A 85 1.13 4.40 -8.33
CA ILE A 85 2.44 3.75 -8.44
C ILE A 85 2.23 2.25 -8.21
N THR A 86 2.16 1.48 -9.30
CA THR A 86 1.68 0.08 -9.24
C THR A 86 2.63 -0.81 -8.44
N GLU A 87 3.94 -0.63 -8.58
CA GLU A 87 4.96 -1.36 -7.80
C GLU A 87 4.81 -1.15 -6.30
N LEU A 88 4.59 0.10 -5.86
CA LEU A 88 4.36 0.41 -4.45
C LEU A 88 3.09 -0.28 -3.93
N ASN A 89 2.02 -0.33 -4.72
CA ASN A 89 0.79 -1.02 -4.31
C ASN A 89 1.02 -2.53 -4.11
N ILE A 90 1.69 -3.20 -5.06
CA ILE A 90 2.02 -4.63 -4.98
C ILE A 90 2.80 -4.92 -3.70
N GLU A 91 3.83 -4.13 -3.41
CA GLU A 91 4.70 -4.34 -2.25
C GLU A 91 3.94 -4.27 -0.93
N LEU A 92 3.04 -3.29 -0.79
CA LEU A 92 2.25 -3.10 0.42
C LEU A 92 1.12 -4.12 0.56
N GLU A 93 0.51 -4.54 -0.54
CA GLU A 93 -0.54 -5.56 -0.55
C GLU A 93 0.01 -6.95 -0.20
N LEU A 94 1.13 -7.37 -0.81
CA LEU A 94 1.78 -8.62 -0.43
C LEU A 94 2.32 -8.58 1.01
N HIS A 95 2.74 -7.40 1.48
CA HIS A 95 3.20 -7.26 2.86
C HIS A 95 2.05 -7.34 3.86
N TYR A 96 0.90 -6.73 3.55
CA TYR A 96 -0.33 -6.88 4.32
C TYR A 96 -0.72 -8.35 4.47
N VAL A 97 -0.73 -9.11 3.36
CA VAL A 97 -1.05 -10.56 3.38
C VAL A 97 -0.06 -11.30 4.27
N SER A 98 1.23 -11.01 4.14
CA SER A 98 2.27 -11.58 5.01
C SER A 98 1.98 -11.32 6.49
N CYS A 99 1.68 -10.07 6.87
CA CYS A 99 1.37 -9.72 8.26
C CYS A 99 0.12 -10.45 8.75
N CYS A 100 -0.91 -10.57 7.92
CA CYS A 100 -2.12 -11.28 8.28
C CYS A 100 -1.87 -12.77 8.52
N LEU A 101 -1.07 -13.42 7.68
CA LEU A 101 -0.72 -14.84 7.85
C LEU A 101 0.09 -15.09 9.12
N VAL A 102 1.00 -14.20 9.51
CA VAL A 102 1.72 -14.38 10.78
C VAL A 102 0.80 -14.14 11.97
N VAL A 103 -0.17 -13.24 11.88
CA VAL A 103 -1.20 -13.10 12.92
C VAL A 103 -2.05 -14.38 13.05
N VAL A 104 -2.41 -15.02 11.93
CA VAL A 104 -3.09 -16.33 11.96
C VAL A 104 -2.19 -17.41 12.59
N GLU A 105 -0.90 -17.41 12.30
CA GLU A 105 0.08 -18.33 12.91
C GLU A 105 0.19 -18.14 14.43
N ASP A 106 0.31 -16.90 14.88
CA ASP A 106 0.57 -16.57 16.30
C ASP A 106 -0.69 -16.71 17.17
N PHE A 107 -1.87 -16.35 16.64
CA PHE A 107 -3.11 -16.21 17.42
C PHE A 107 -4.22 -17.18 16.99
N GLY A 108 -4.05 -17.88 15.87
CA GLY A 108 -5.04 -18.83 15.35
C GLY A 108 -6.12 -18.18 14.49
N TYR A 109 -7.29 -18.82 14.45
CA TYR A 109 -8.38 -18.47 13.53
C TYR A 109 -9.00 -17.08 13.81
N PHE A 110 -9.13 -16.27 12.76
CA PHE A 110 -9.83 -14.97 12.73
C PHE A 110 -11.21 -15.05 12.06
N ASP A 111 -11.98 -13.97 12.07
CA ASP A 111 -13.31 -13.97 11.45
C ASP A 111 -13.29 -14.02 9.91
N ALA A 112 -14.43 -14.30 9.29
CA ALA A 112 -14.54 -14.43 7.83
C ALA A 112 -14.20 -13.14 7.06
N ASN A 113 -14.44 -11.96 7.64
CA ASN A 113 -14.12 -10.68 7.00
C ASN A 113 -12.62 -10.44 6.96
N TYR A 114 -11.88 -10.93 7.96
CA TYR A 114 -10.44 -10.92 7.99
C TYR A 114 -9.85 -11.66 6.78
N TYR A 115 -10.23 -12.92 6.60
CA TYR A 115 -9.77 -13.72 5.45
C TYR A 115 -10.19 -13.13 4.12
N THR A 116 -11.45 -12.71 4.00
CA THR A 116 -11.96 -12.05 2.77
C THR A 116 -11.15 -10.79 2.44
N SER A 117 -10.71 -10.04 3.46
CA SER A 117 -9.90 -8.84 3.26
C SER A 117 -8.49 -9.19 2.82
N MET A 118 -7.88 -10.22 3.42
CA MET A 118 -6.56 -10.72 3.06
C MET A 118 -6.51 -11.28 1.63
N GLU A 119 -7.46 -12.14 1.26
CA GLU A 119 -7.60 -12.72 -0.09
C GLU A 119 -7.70 -11.62 -1.15
N LYS A 120 -8.58 -10.64 -0.92
CA LYS A 120 -8.68 -9.48 -1.83
C LYS A 120 -7.38 -8.69 -1.95
N MET A 121 -6.58 -8.57 -0.89
CA MET A 121 -5.27 -7.90 -1.00
C MET A 121 -4.30 -8.71 -1.86
N PHE A 122 -4.32 -10.03 -1.71
CA PHE A 122 -3.53 -10.93 -2.55
C PHE A 122 -3.93 -10.80 -4.03
N ASP A 123 -5.22 -10.88 -4.36
CA ASP A 123 -5.72 -10.76 -5.74
C ASP A 123 -5.36 -9.42 -6.39
N ASN A 124 -5.44 -8.33 -5.61
CA ASN A 124 -5.05 -7.00 -6.08
C ASN A 124 -3.55 -6.96 -6.42
N ALA A 125 -2.72 -7.61 -5.61
CA ALA A 125 -1.29 -7.67 -5.86
C ALA A 125 -0.98 -8.48 -7.13
N ILE A 126 -1.61 -9.65 -7.30
CA ILE A 126 -1.48 -10.48 -8.52
C ILE A 126 -1.89 -9.67 -9.75
N SER A 127 -3.06 -9.01 -9.69
CA SER A 127 -3.55 -8.14 -10.77
C SER A 127 -2.56 -7.01 -11.10
N GLY A 128 -1.93 -6.43 -10.08
CA GLY A 128 -0.89 -5.41 -10.24
C GLY A 128 0.38 -5.96 -10.90
N ILE A 129 0.82 -7.15 -10.49
CA ILE A 129 2.00 -7.85 -11.02
C ILE A 129 1.81 -8.18 -12.50
N ASP A 130 0.65 -8.72 -12.86
CA ASP A 130 0.30 -9.05 -14.24
C ASP A 130 0.23 -7.79 -15.10
N LYS A 131 -0.36 -6.71 -14.57
CA LYS A 131 -0.49 -5.42 -15.27
C LYS A 131 0.87 -4.82 -15.68
N ILE A 132 1.91 -4.97 -14.85
CA ILE A 132 3.25 -4.43 -15.15
C ILE A 132 4.21 -5.50 -15.70
N GLY A 133 3.77 -6.75 -15.86
CA GLY A 133 4.52 -7.81 -16.52
C GLY A 133 5.73 -8.32 -15.75
N VAL A 134 5.69 -8.31 -14.41
CA VAL A 134 6.85 -8.63 -13.53
C VAL A 134 6.68 -9.92 -12.74
N LYS A 135 5.91 -10.90 -13.25
CA LYS A 135 5.59 -12.15 -12.53
C LYS A 135 6.84 -12.86 -11.98
N GLU A 136 7.92 -12.92 -12.74
CA GLU A 136 9.18 -13.55 -12.32
C GLU A 136 9.79 -12.93 -11.06
N LYS A 137 9.69 -11.60 -10.90
CA LYS A 137 10.20 -10.87 -9.72
C LYS A 137 9.48 -11.28 -8.44
N TYR A 138 8.19 -11.61 -8.52
CA TYR A 138 7.34 -11.85 -7.35
C TYR A 138 6.98 -13.32 -7.13
N LEU A 139 7.24 -14.20 -8.09
CA LEU A 139 6.76 -15.58 -8.10
C LEU A 139 7.12 -16.36 -6.81
N ASP A 140 8.34 -16.19 -6.32
CA ASP A 140 8.81 -16.87 -5.11
C ASP A 140 8.05 -16.40 -3.85
N ARG A 141 7.85 -15.09 -3.71
CA ARG A 141 7.09 -14.50 -2.60
C ARG A 141 5.62 -14.91 -2.65
N ILE A 142 5.02 -14.91 -3.85
CA ILE A 142 3.63 -15.34 -4.06
C ILE A 142 3.46 -16.81 -3.68
N LYS A 143 4.36 -17.68 -4.15
CA LYS A 143 4.41 -19.11 -3.80
C LYS A 143 4.51 -19.33 -2.29
N THR A 144 5.40 -18.59 -1.65
CA THR A 144 5.62 -18.69 -0.20
C THR A 144 4.37 -18.29 0.57
N LEU A 145 3.72 -17.19 0.21
CA LEU A 145 2.49 -16.74 0.86
C LEU A 145 1.33 -17.71 0.64
N SER A 146 1.15 -18.20 -0.59
CA SER A 146 0.12 -19.18 -0.92
C SER A 146 0.34 -20.51 -0.17
N HIS A 147 1.56 -21.04 -0.16
CA HIS A 147 1.90 -22.25 0.58
C HIS A 147 1.62 -22.10 2.07
N LYS A 148 2.09 -20.99 2.68
CA LYS A 148 1.81 -20.70 4.09
C LYS A 148 0.31 -20.61 4.39
N ALA A 149 -0.48 -19.97 3.51
CA ALA A 149 -1.92 -19.89 3.67
C ALA A 149 -2.59 -21.28 3.72
N THR A 150 -2.13 -22.22 2.88
CA THR A 150 -2.69 -23.59 2.86
C THR A 150 -2.48 -24.36 4.16
N GLU A 151 -1.43 -24.07 4.92
CA GLU A 151 -1.19 -24.68 6.25
C GLU A 151 -2.30 -24.33 7.26
N TYR A 152 -3.01 -23.21 7.03
CA TYR A 152 -4.14 -22.75 7.84
C TYR A 152 -5.49 -22.95 7.15
N GLY A 153 -5.55 -23.73 6.06
CA GLY A 153 -6.78 -24.00 5.32
C GLY A 153 -7.30 -22.80 4.51
N ILE A 154 -6.42 -21.88 4.14
CA ILE A 154 -6.73 -20.68 3.37
C ILE A 154 -6.19 -20.86 1.95
N GLU A 155 -7.04 -20.66 0.95
CA GLU A 155 -6.66 -20.77 -0.46
C GLU A 155 -6.38 -19.38 -1.03
N LEU A 156 -5.13 -19.16 -1.48
CA LEU A 156 -4.70 -17.95 -2.17
C LEU A 156 -4.21 -18.34 -3.59
N GLU A 157 -5.02 -18.09 -4.61
CA GLU A 157 -4.79 -18.51 -6.00
C GLU A 157 -3.96 -17.48 -6.80
N TYR A 158 -3.05 -17.94 -7.69
CA TYR A 158 -2.16 -17.07 -8.50
C TYR A 158 -1.56 -17.72 -9.77
#